data_AF-A0A5S9R2H7-F1
#
_entry.id   AF-A0A5S9R2H7-F1
#
_cell.length_a   1.000
_cell.length_b   1.000
_cell.length_c   1.000
_cell.angle_alpha   90.00
_cell.angle_beta   90.00
_cell.angle_gamma   90.00
#
_symmetry.space_group_name_H-M   'P 1'
#
loop_
_entity.id
_entity.type
_entity.pdbx_description
1 polymer ?
#
loop_
_entity_poly.entity_id
_entity_poly.type
_entity_poly.pdbx_seq_one_letter_code
_entity_poly.pdbx_strand_id
1 'polypeptide(L)'
;MFYPALLKHGGRDHPGNPEGDPEDETEDAITDHNSIRDAVRRSRQHAPGSEAWFEAVIAARKENGVHLDEEEREAMPDFIKSASLDLRHELGMQWLRFYAEHQAGRGISGRDRDADSYIEQNS
;
A
#
# COMPACT_ATOMS: atom_id res chain seq x y z
N MET A 1 2.91 3.85 7.75
CA MET A 1 3.05 3.24 9.09
C MET A 1 3.20 1.75 8.99
N PHE A 2 2.38 1.07 8.19
CA PHE A 2 2.55 -0.36 7.90
C PHE A 2 3.89 -0.68 7.21
N TYR A 3 4.17 -0.16 6.00
CA TYR A 3 5.40 -0.54 5.28
C TYR A 3 6.72 -0.27 6.02
N PRO A 4 6.91 0.84 6.76
CA PRO A 4 8.11 0.99 7.58
C PRO A 4 8.23 -0.05 8.70
N ALA A 5 7.11 -0.59 9.20
CA ALA A 5 7.14 -1.70 10.14
C ALA A 5 7.37 -3.04 9.42
N LEU A 6 6.80 -3.23 8.23
CA LEU A 6 7.06 -4.38 7.36
C LEU A 6 8.55 -4.48 7.02
N LEU A 7 9.19 -3.40 6.57
CA LEU A 7 10.63 -3.38 6.28
C LEU A 7 11.50 -3.78 7.48
N LYS A 8 11.10 -3.41 8.70
CA LYS A 8 11.87 -3.67 9.93
C LYS A 8 11.60 -5.02 10.58
N HIS A 9 10.44 -5.60 10.33
CA HIS A 9 9.94 -6.76 11.08
C HIS A 9 9.37 -7.88 10.19
N GLY A 10 9.31 -7.68 8.88
CA GLY A 10 8.75 -8.61 7.91
C GLY A 10 9.76 -9.67 7.48
N GLY A 11 9.31 -10.92 7.47
CA GLY A 11 9.77 -12.01 6.61
C GLY A 11 11.24 -12.44 6.63
N ARG A 12 12.17 -11.58 6.21
CA ARG A 12 13.50 -11.96 5.67
C ARG A 12 14.27 -12.98 6.51
N ASP A 13 14.27 -12.81 7.83
CA ASP A 13 15.01 -13.69 8.75
C ASP A 13 14.11 -14.66 9.54
N HIS A 14 12.80 -14.67 9.28
CA HIS A 14 11.87 -15.50 10.02
C HIS A 14 11.79 -16.91 9.42
N PRO A 15 12.20 -17.98 10.13
CA PRO A 15 12.26 -19.34 9.57
C PRO A 15 10.89 -19.91 9.20
N GLY A 16 9.80 -19.34 9.71
CA GLY A 16 8.42 -19.66 9.32
C GLY A 16 7.87 -18.82 8.16
N ASN A 17 8.69 -17.97 7.55
CA ASN A 17 8.29 -17.09 6.46
C ASN A 17 9.40 -16.83 5.41
N PRO A 18 9.98 -17.88 4.82
CA PRO A 18 11.13 -17.75 3.90
C PRO A 18 10.79 -17.10 2.55
N GLU A 19 9.51 -16.94 2.22
CA GLU A 19 9.03 -16.37 0.96
C GLU A 19 8.78 -14.85 1.05
N GLY A 20 8.69 -14.29 2.27
CA GLY A 20 8.40 -12.87 2.43
C GLY A 20 9.66 -12.02 2.30
N ASP A 21 9.72 -11.22 1.24
CA ASP A 21 10.69 -10.13 1.10
C ASP A 21 9.99 -8.78 1.31
N PRO A 22 10.20 -8.12 2.46
CA PRO A 22 9.52 -6.87 2.74
C PRO A 22 9.96 -5.71 1.84
N GLU A 23 11.12 -5.80 1.17
CA GLU A 23 11.55 -4.79 0.19
C GLU A 23 10.75 -4.92 -1.10
N ASP A 24 10.67 -6.12 -1.67
CA ASP A 24 9.89 -6.41 -2.89
C ASP A 24 8.41 -6.06 -2.66
N GLU A 25 7.82 -6.53 -1.55
CA GLU A 25 6.43 -6.22 -1.18
C GLU A 25 6.17 -4.71 -1.01
N THR A 26 7.18 -3.96 -0.55
CA THR A 26 7.06 -2.49 -0.41
C THR A 26 7.19 -1.79 -1.75
N GLU A 27 8.07 -2.28 -2.65
CA GLU A 27 8.22 -1.77 -4.01
C GLU A 27 6.93 -1.96 -4.81
N ASP A 28 6.38 -3.16 -4.81
CA ASP A 28 5.15 -3.52 -5.50
C ASP A 28 3.99 -2.65 -5.01
N ALA A 29 3.81 -2.55 -3.70
CA ALA A 29 2.78 -1.70 -3.11
C ALA A 29 2.90 -0.22 -3.51
N ILE A 30 4.12 0.35 -3.53
CA ILE A 30 4.32 1.75 -3.94
C ILE A 30 4.00 1.93 -5.42
N THR A 31 4.41 0.99 -6.26
CA THR A 31 4.15 0.98 -7.70
C THR A 31 2.65 0.94 -7.97
N ASP A 32 1.93 0.06 -7.29
CA ASP A 32 0.49 -0.08 -7.39
C ASP A 32 -0.25 1.17 -6.89
N HIS A 33 0.18 1.73 -5.77
CA HIS A 33 -0.37 2.97 -5.25
C HIS A 33 -0.21 4.13 -6.23
N ASN A 34 0.94 4.23 -6.91
CA ASN A 34 1.17 5.20 -7.98
C ASN A 34 0.18 4.93 -9.14
N SER A 35 0.08 3.70 -9.62
CA SER A 35 -0.82 3.30 -10.72
C SER A 35 -2.30 3.61 -10.44
N ILE A 36 -2.77 3.35 -9.20
CA ILE A 36 -4.12 3.71 -8.75
C ILE A 36 -4.30 5.24 -8.76
N ARG A 37 -3.33 5.99 -8.21
CA ARG A 37 -3.38 7.47 -8.23
C ARG A 37 -3.45 7.99 -9.67
N ASP A 38 -2.70 7.41 -10.57
CA ASP A 38 -2.65 7.79 -11.99
C ASP A 38 -3.99 7.59 -12.67
N ALA A 39 -4.62 6.44 -12.47
CA ALA A 39 -5.94 6.15 -13.00
C ALA A 39 -7.01 7.09 -12.43
N VAL A 40 -6.97 7.37 -11.11
CA VAL A 40 -7.85 8.36 -10.48
C VAL A 40 -7.62 9.75 -11.05
N ARG A 41 -6.37 10.19 -11.22
CA ARG A 41 -6.04 11.48 -11.86
C ARG A 41 -6.57 11.56 -13.28
N ARG A 42 -6.45 10.48 -14.07
CA ARG A 42 -6.97 10.39 -15.44
C ARG A 42 -8.48 10.53 -15.50
N SER A 43 -9.21 9.86 -14.59
CA SER A 43 -10.68 9.97 -14.55
C SER A 43 -11.16 11.41 -14.36
N ARG A 44 -10.40 12.24 -13.62
CA ARG A 44 -10.72 13.65 -13.38
C ARG A 44 -10.52 14.54 -14.61
N GLN A 45 -9.87 14.04 -15.65
CA GLN A 45 -9.62 14.77 -16.90
C GLN A 45 -10.74 14.54 -17.95
N HIS A 46 -11.67 13.62 -17.67
CA HIS A 46 -12.73 13.24 -18.60
C HIS A 46 -14.12 13.49 -18.02
N ALA A 47 -15.10 13.72 -18.91
CA ALA A 47 -16.48 13.89 -18.49
C ALA A 47 -17.02 12.58 -17.88
N PRO A 48 -17.62 12.61 -16.67
CA PRO A 48 -18.24 11.43 -16.08
C PRO A 48 -19.23 10.77 -17.03
N GLY A 49 -19.11 9.46 -17.21
CA GLY A 49 -19.94 8.66 -18.12
C GLY A 49 -19.44 8.58 -19.57
N SER A 50 -18.37 9.30 -19.95
CA SER A 50 -17.70 9.09 -21.23
C SER A 50 -16.91 7.78 -21.25
N GLU A 51 -16.60 7.27 -22.45
CA GLU A 51 -15.77 6.08 -22.64
C GLU A 51 -14.41 6.23 -21.94
N ALA A 52 -13.70 7.33 -22.20
CA ALA A 52 -12.41 7.61 -21.57
C ALA A 52 -12.48 7.72 -20.03
N TRP A 53 -13.61 8.21 -19.49
CA TRP A 53 -13.84 8.20 -18.05
C TRP A 53 -14.01 6.77 -17.52
N PHE A 54 -14.80 5.93 -18.20
CA PHE A 54 -14.98 4.52 -17.83
C PHE A 54 -13.67 3.73 -17.91
N GLU A 55 -12.85 3.97 -18.95
CA GLU A 55 -11.52 3.35 -19.08
C GLU A 55 -10.64 3.68 -17.87
N ALA A 56 -10.62 4.94 -17.43
CA ALA A 56 -9.86 5.35 -16.24
C ALA A 56 -10.39 4.70 -14.95
N VAL A 57 -11.72 4.58 -14.79
CA VAL A 57 -12.33 3.91 -13.63
C VAL A 57 -12.01 2.41 -13.63
N ILE A 58 -12.10 1.75 -14.80
CA ILE A 58 -11.77 0.33 -14.95
C ILE A 58 -10.29 0.09 -14.66
N ALA A 59 -9.40 0.96 -15.15
CA ALA A 59 -7.98 0.91 -14.83
C ALA A 59 -7.77 1.00 -13.31
N ALA A 60 -8.33 2.02 -12.64
CA ALA A 60 -8.21 2.17 -11.19
C ALA A 60 -8.69 0.92 -10.43
N ARG A 61 -9.80 0.32 -10.87
CA ARG A 61 -10.34 -0.91 -10.29
C ARG A 61 -9.41 -2.11 -10.49
N LYS A 62 -8.79 -2.23 -11.68
CA LYS A 62 -7.86 -3.32 -11.98
C LYS A 62 -6.61 -3.22 -11.13
N GLU A 63 -5.96 -2.05 -11.11
CA GLU A 63 -4.75 -1.82 -10.30
C GLU A 63 -5.06 -2.03 -8.80
N ASN A 64 -6.21 -1.56 -8.31
CA ASN A 64 -6.62 -1.83 -6.93
C ASN A 64 -6.92 -3.32 -6.67
N GLY A 65 -7.29 -4.09 -7.69
CA GLY A 65 -7.51 -5.53 -7.56
C GLY A 65 -6.18 -6.29 -7.38
N VAL A 66 -5.19 -5.96 -8.22
CA VAL A 66 -3.83 -6.50 -8.13
C VAL A 66 -3.23 -6.20 -6.76
N HIS A 67 -3.26 -4.92 -6.37
CA HIS A 67 -2.77 -4.45 -5.08
C HIS A 67 -3.36 -5.21 -3.88
N LEU A 68 -4.68 -5.41 -3.87
CA LEU A 68 -5.34 -6.13 -2.78
C LEU A 68 -4.96 -7.62 -2.78
N ASP A 69 -4.82 -8.24 -3.95
CA ASP A 69 -4.41 -9.64 -4.04
C ASP A 69 -3.00 -9.84 -3.47
N GLU A 70 -2.05 -8.94 -3.78
CA GLU A 70 -0.69 -8.96 -3.23
C GLU A 70 -0.70 -8.72 -1.71
N GLU A 71 -1.32 -7.64 -1.23
CA GLU A 71 -1.35 -7.33 0.21
C GLU A 71 -2.01 -8.42 1.05
N GLU A 72 -3.14 -8.98 0.60
CA GLU A 72 -3.90 -9.96 1.36
C GLU A 72 -3.28 -11.37 1.34
N ARG A 73 -2.48 -11.70 0.32
CA ARG A 73 -1.90 -13.05 0.14
C ARG A 73 -0.42 -13.13 0.50
N GLU A 74 0.28 -12.02 0.53
CA GLU A 74 1.73 -11.95 0.74
C GLU A 74 2.02 -11.05 1.95
N ALA A 75 2.09 -9.73 1.75
CA ALA A 75 2.61 -8.80 2.76
C ALA A 75 1.92 -8.85 4.13
N MET A 76 0.59 -8.93 4.19
CA MET A 76 -0.11 -9.01 5.48
C MET A 76 0.07 -10.36 6.19
N PRO A 77 -0.17 -11.52 5.54
CA PRO A 77 0.15 -12.81 6.13
C PRO A 77 1.59 -12.91 6.66
N ASP A 78 2.53 -12.35 5.92
CA ASP A 78 3.95 -12.43 6.20
C ASP A 78 4.34 -11.54 7.37
N PHE A 79 3.82 -10.31 7.40
CA PHE A 79 3.91 -9.45 8.57
C PHE A 79 3.29 -10.08 9.83
N ILE A 80 2.14 -10.74 9.72
CA ILE A 80 1.46 -11.36 10.87
C ILE A 80 2.29 -12.48 11.49
N LYS A 81 3.01 -13.27 10.67
CA LYS A 81 3.89 -14.35 11.15
C LYS A 81 5.10 -13.80 11.91
N SER A 82 5.61 -12.64 11.50
CA SER A 82 6.85 -12.07 12.02
C SER A 82 6.65 -10.96 13.09
N ALA A 83 5.46 -10.39 13.19
CA ALA A 83 5.15 -9.30 14.14
C ALA A 83 4.54 -9.79 15.46
N SER A 84 5.01 -9.22 16.57
CA SER A 84 4.43 -9.45 17.90
C SER A 84 2.97 -8.97 17.96
N LEU A 85 2.20 -9.48 18.94
CA LEU A 85 0.84 -8.98 19.18
C LEU A 85 0.86 -7.49 19.58
N ASP A 86 1.83 -7.07 20.39
CA ASP A 86 1.96 -5.68 20.85
C ASP A 86 2.23 -4.72 19.70
N LEU A 87 3.12 -5.09 18.77
CA LEU A 87 3.41 -4.28 17.57
C LEU A 87 2.18 -4.12 16.69
N ARG A 88 1.43 -5.21 16.47
CA ARG A 88 0.17 -5.16 15.69
C ARG A 88 -0.88 -4.29 16.37
N HIS A 89 -0.99 -4.36 17.70
CA HIS A 89 -1.89 -3.50 18.47
C HIS A 89 -1.51 -2.02 18.32
N GLU A 90 -0.22 -1.70 18.48
CA GLU A 90 0.28 -0.34 18.33
C GLU A 90 -0.03 0.23 16.93
N LEU A 91 0.31 -0.50 15.87
CA LEU A 91 0.03 -0.09 14.49
C LEU A 91 -1.47 0.12 14.24
N GLY A 92 -2.32 -0.76 14.77
CA GLY A 92 -3.77 -0.60 14.70
C GLY A 92 -4.26 0.69 15.35
N MET A 93 -3.75 1.02 16.55
CA MET A 93 -4.10 2.25 17.25
C MET A 93 -3.61 3.50 16.51
N GLN A 94 -2.39 3.46 15.97
CA GLN A 94 -1.87 4.54 15.15
C GLN A 94 -2.72 4.71 13.88
N TRP A 95 -3.10 3.62 13.20
CA TRP A 95 -3.93 3.67 11.99
C TRP A 95 -5.30 4.30 12.27
N LEU A 96 -5.98 3.91 13.36
CA LEU A 96 -7.27 4.48 13.73
C LEU A 96 -7.19 6.00 13.93
N ARG A 97 -6.12 6.48 14.58
CA ARG A 97 -5.87 7.93 14.75
C ARG A 97 -5.67 8.60 13.39
N PHE A 98 -4.76 8.07 12.58
CA PHE A 98 -4.48 8.59 11.24
C PHE A 98 -5.75 8.67 10.38
N TYR A 99 -6.54 7.60 10.34
CA TYR A 99 -7.77 7.53 9.56
C TYR A 99 -8.82 8.57 10.04
N ALA A 100 -8.94 8.78 11.35
CA ALA A 100 -9.83 9.80 11.92
C ALA A 100 -9.39 11.23 11.58
N GLU A 101 -8.08 11.52 11.59
CA GLU A 101 -7.53 12.83 11.26
C GLU A 101 -7.62 13.15 9.75
N HIS A 102 -7.52 12.12 8.92
CA HIS A 102 -7.42 12.21 7.46
C HIS A 102 -8.63 11.62 6.70
N GLN A 103 -9.84 11.79 7.25
CA GLN A 103 -11.08 11.35 6.60
C GLN A 103 -11.14 11.76 5.12
N ALA A 104 -11.50 10.80 4.26
CA ALA A 104 -11.53 10.96 2.81
C ALA A 104 -10.20 11.48 2.19
N GLY A 105 -9.07 11.18 2.82
CA GLY A 105 -7.73 11.59 2.36
C GLY A 105 -7.38 13.06 2.64
N ARG A 106 -8.14 13.75 3.50
CA ARG A 106 -7.90 15.17 3.81
C ARG A 106 -6.48 15.38 4.33
N GLY A 107 -5.73 16.28 3.71
CA GLY A 107 -4.35 16.62 4.12
C GLY A 107 -3.29 15.59 3.70
N ILE A 108 -3.67 14.56 2.95
CA ILE A 108 -2.72 13.58 2.40
C ILE A 108 -2.28 14.00 1.00
N SER A 109 -0.97 13.93 0.77
CA SER A 109 -0.40 14.17 -0.56
C SER A 109 -0.79 13.04 -1.52
N GLY A 110 -1.31 13.40 -2.68
CA GLY A 110 -1.54 12.47 -3.80
C GLY A 110 -0.38 12.42 -4.80
N ARG A 111 0.83 12.82 -4.39
CA ARG A 111 2.03 12.72 -5.24
C ARG A 111 2.58 11.30 -5.19
N ASP A 112 3.18 10.92 -6.31
CA ASP A 112 3.84 9.63 -6.43
C ASP A 112 5.07 9.56 -5.53
N ARG A 113 5.43 8.32 -5.20
CA ARG A 113 6.59 7.98 -4.38
C ARG A 113 7.54 7.14 -5.22
N ASP A 114 8.83 7.38 -5.00
CA ASP A 114 9.91 6.55 -5.51
C ASP A 114 10.14 5.41 -4.52
N ALA A 115 10.06 4.17 -5.00
CA ALA A 115 10.13 2.98 -4.16
C ALA A 115 11.52 2.83 -3.52
N ASP A 116 12.57 2.88 -4.33
CA ASP A 116 13.97 2.79 -3.87
C ASP A 116 14.27 3.80 -2.77
N SER A 117 13.99 5.08 -3.02
CA SER A 117 14.21 6.14 -2.03
C SER A 117 13.37 5.94 -0.78
N TYR A 118 12.16 5.39 -0.90
CA TYR A 118 11.31 5.12 0.24
C TYR A 118 11.86 3.98 1.09
N ILE A 119 12.27 2.88 0.46
CA ILE A 119 12.85 1.72 1.13
C ILE A 119 14.13 2.13 1.85
N GLU A 120 15.06 2.83 1.19
CA GLU A 120 16.31 3.31 1.79
C GLU A 120 16.08 4.16 3.06
N GLN A 121 15.01 4.95 3.08
CA GLN A 121 14.70 5.83 4.22
C GLN A 121 13.97 5.14 5.37
N ASN A 122 13.43 3.93 5.15
CA ASN A 122 12.50 3.28 6.08
C ASN A 122 12.88 1.86 6.51
N SER A 123 13.91 1.25 5.90
CA SER A 123 14.49 -0.02 6.36
C SER A 123 15.34 0.11 7.62
#